data_AF-A0A066XY66-F1
#
_entry.id   AF-A0A066XY66-F1
#
_cell.length_a   1.000
_cell.length_b   1.000
_cell.length_c   1.000
_cell.angle_alpha   90.00
_cell.angle_beta   90.00
_cell.angle_gamma   90.00
#
_symmetry.space_group_name_H-M   'P 1'
#
loop_
_entity.id
_entity.type
_entity.pdbx_description
1 polymer ?
#
loop_
_entity_poly.entity_id
_entity_poly.type
_entity_poly.pdbx_seq_one_letter_code
_entity_poly.pdbx_strand_id
1 'polypeptide(L)'
;MDPIHARKRPTPGPVTGPRVRPPARETSEARPDRRRIGFADLPAEIHLLISKQLIYPDALSLKHTSSYFYYLVDTGVRLKVEWLMERRMLHLECPNDRRCDLGSDLRFCRGSVPLLMQRRREHMECESRPGLGCLVYGTSVCSHRRKISARCQRWLRRRLTVELWWVLLALLPVVLCWLWMGDVVAWIPRGAARSGPLAMMRGM
;
A
#
# COMPACT_ATOMS: atom_id res chain seq x y z
N MET A 1 39.92 -25.98 22.53
CA MET A 1 38.72 -26.75 22.89
C MET A 1 38.00 -25.91 23.93
N ASP A 2 37.06 -25.08 23.49
CA ASP A 2 36.31 -24.15 24.34
C ASP A 2 34.92 -24.71 24.64
N PRO A 3 34.40 -24.54 25.88
CA PRO A 3 33.10 -25.09 26.26
C PRO A 3 31.92 -24.28 25.71
N ILE A 4 30.88 -25.00 25.29
CA ILE A 4 29.63 -24.48 24.73
C ILE A 4 28.80 -23.84 25.84
N HIS A 5 28.57 -22.52 25.75
CA HIS A 5 27.59 -21.82 26.58
C HIS A 5 26.14 -22.19 26.17
N ALA A 6 25.46 -22.96 27.01
CA ALA A 6 24.02 -23.21 26.91
C ALA A 6 23.22 -21.94 27.26
N ARG A 7 22.54 -21.35 26.28
CA ARG A 7 21.55 -20.28 26.52
C ARG A 7 20.25 -20.88 27.06
N LYS A 8 19.84 -20.46 28.26
CA LYS A 8 18.54 -20.78 28.87
C LYS A 8 17.39 -20.21 28.03
N ARG A 9 16.35 -21.03 27.84
CA ARG A 9 15.08 -20.68 27.17
C ARG A 9 14.22 -19.81 28.11
N PRO A 10 13.55 -18.73 27.64
CA PRO A 10 12.64 -17.95 28.48
C PRO A 10 11.27 -18.65 28.63
N THR A 11 10.77 -18.65 29.87
CA THR A 11 9.46 -19.14 30.32
C THR A 11 8.33 -18.21 29.83
N PRO A 12 7.15 -18.71 29.43
CA PRO A 12 6.00 -17.85 29.15
C PRO A 12 5.35 -17.36 30.45
N GLY A 13 5.15 -16.05 30.56
CA GLY A 13 4.40 -15.43 31.66
C GLY A 13 2.88 -15.63 31.55
N PRO A 14 2.12 -15.32 32.62
CA PRO A 14 0.69 -15.59 32.70
C PRO A 14 -0.13 -14.57 31.90
N VAL A 15 -1.10 -15.06 31.12
CA VAL A 15 -2.02 -14.25 30.32
C VAL A 15 -3.29 -14.00 31.12
N THR A 16 -3.42 -12.83 31.73
CA THR A 16 -4.70 -12.30 32.26
C THR A 16 -5.17 -11.17 31.37
N GLY A 17 -6.25 -11.43 30.61
CA GLY A 17 -6.97 -10.43 29.84
C GLY A 17 -8.33 -11.00 29.40
N PRO A 18 -9.47 -10.33 29.68
CA PRO A 18 -10.79 -10.86 29.31
C PRO A 18 -11.00 -10.79 27.79
N ARG A 19 -11.15 -11.95 27.15
CA ARG A 19 -11.62 -12.05 25.75
C ARG A 19 -13.13 -11.83 25.73
N VAL A 20 -13.58 -10.68 25.25
CA VAL A 20 -14.97 -10.43 24.87
C VAL A 20 -15.35 -11.40 23.75
N ARG A 21 -16.28 -12.31 24.03
CA ARG A 21 -16.84 -13.29 23.08
C ARG A 21 -17.98 -12.61 22.31
N PRO A 22 -18.00 -12.61 20.96
CA PRO A 22 -19.18 -12.18 20.24
C PRO A 22 -20.31 -13.24 20.39
N PRO A 23 -21.59 -12.82 20.40
CA PRO A 23 -22.70 -13.70 20.70
C PRO A 23 -22.91 -14.74 19.59
N ALA A 24 -23.18 -15.97 20.03
CA ALA A 24 -23.52 -17.09 19.17
C ALA A 24 -24.86 -16.83 18.47
N ARG A 25 -24.86 -16.92 17.13
CA ARG A 25 -26.09 -17.01 16.34
C ARG A 25 -26.59 -18.45 16.37
N GLU A 26 -27.83 -18.59 16.78
CA GLU A 26 -28.58 -19.84 16.92
C GLU A 26 -28.77 -20.57 15.59
N THR A 27 -28.65 -21.89 15.72
CA THR A 27 -29.21 -23.00 14.94
C THR A 27 -30.07 -22.67 13.71
N SER A 28 -29.53 -23.01 12.54
CA SER A 28 -30.29 -23.40 11.35
C SER A 28 -29.75 -24.74 10.86
N GLU A 29 -30.53 -25.79 11.12
CA GLU A 29 -30.63 -27.07 10.40
C GLU A 29 -29.37 -27.68 9.77
N ALA A 30 -28.92 -28.78 10.38
CA ALA A 30 -27.81 -29.62 9.94
C ALA A 30 -28.11 -30.32 8.60
N ARG A 31 -27.75 -29.67 7.49
CA ARG A 31 -27.35 -30.38 6.26
C ARG A 31 -26.16 -31.29 6.60
N PRO A 32 -26.04 -32.51 6.05
CA PRO A 32 -24.86 -33.34 6.26
C PRO A 32 -23.64 -32.51 5.91
N ASP A 33 -22.75 -32.36 6.90
CA ASP A 33 -21.55 -31.56 6.85
C ASP A 33 -20.71 -32.04 5.67
N ARG A 34 -20.83 -31.34 4.54
CA ARG A 34 -20.07 -31.63 3.33
C ARG A 34 -18.63 -31.28 3.67
N ARG A 35 -17.92 -32.26 4.25
CA ARG A 35 -16.53 -32.15 4.69
C ARG A 35 -15.77 -31.49 3.56
N ARG A 36 -15.37 -30.24 3.79
CA ARG A 36 -14.66 -29.46 2.78
C ARG A 36 -13.30 -30.12 2.61
N ILE A 37 -13.14 -30.83 1.49
CA ILE A 37 -11.85 -31.40 1.10
C ILE A 37 -10.90 -30.22 0.95
N GLY A 38 -9.90 -30.15 1.84
CA GLY A 38 -8.87 -29.14 1.83
C GLY A 38 -7.78 -29.49 0.83
N PHE A 39 -6.94 -28.51 0.52
CA PHE A 39 -5.76 -28.75 -0.33
C PHE A 39 -4.87 -29.87 0.23
N ALA A 40 -4.63 -29.87 1.54
CA ALA A 40 -3.80 -30.87 2.20
C ALA A 40 -4.38 -32.31 2.18
N ASP A 41 -5.67 -32.48 1.86
CA ASP A 41 -6.31 -33.79 1.75
C ASP A 41 -6.06 -34.44 0.37
N LEU A 42 -5.43 -33.72 -0.56
CA LEU A 42 -5.07 -34.26 -1.88
C LEU A 42 -3.93 -35.28 -1.77
N PRO A 43 -3.87 -36.28 -2.67
CA PRO A 43 -2.75 -37.19 -2.76
C PRO A 43 -1.41 -36.47 -3.03
N ALA A 44 -0.32 -37.06 -2.57
CA ALA A 44 1.02 -36.48 -2.70
C ALA A 44 1.45 -36.28 -4.17
N GLU A 45 0.97 -37.14 -5.07
CA GLU A 45 1.19 -37.06 -6.51
C GLU A 45 0.61 -35.76 -7.08
N ILE A 46 -0.58 -35.36 -6.62
CA ILE A 46 -1.22 -34.11 -7.03
C ILE A 46 -0.44 -32.93 -6.49
N HIS A 47 -0.01 -32.98 -5.23
CA HIS A 47 0.85 -31.94 -4.66
C HIS A 47 2.17 -31.78 -5.43
N LEU A 48 2.80 -32.88 -5.85
CA LEU A 48 4.02 -32.86 -6.67
C LEU A 48 3.79 -32.30 -8.07
N LEU A 49 2.64 -32.61 -8.70
CA LEU A 49 2.29 -32.04 -10.01
C LEU A 49 2.06 -30.53 -9.90
N ILE A 50 1.39 -30.08 -8.83
CA ILE A 50 1.15 -28.66 -8.59
C ILE A 50 2.47 -27.94 -8.32
N SER A 51 3.36 -28.50 -7.48
CA SER A 51 4.63 -27.85 -7.15
C SER A 51 5.53 -27.64 -8.38
N LYS A 52 5.50 -28.56 -9.35
CA LYS A 52 6.24 -28.44 -10.62
C LYS A 52 5.76 -27.32 -11.54
N GLN A 53 4.52 -26.87 -11.38
CA GLN A 53 3.93 -25.77 -12.18
C GLN A 53 4.19 -24.39 -11.55
N LEU A 54 4.71 -24.34 -10.32
CA LEU A 54 4.93 -23.09 -9.60
C LEU A 54 6.26 -22.47 -9.96
N ILE A 55 6.27 -21.16 -10.22
CA ILE A 55 7.49 -20.38 -10.30
C ILE A 55 8.17 -20.25 -8.93
N TYR A 56 9.46 -19.89 -8.92
CA TYR A 56 10.28 -19.85 -7.70
C TYR A 56 9.62 -19.16 -6.47
N PRO A 57 9.11 -17.91 -6.56
CA PRO A 57 8.50 -17.25 -5.40
C PRO A 57 7.27 -17.97 -4.84
N ASP A 58 6.49 -18.61 -5.71
CA ASP A 58 5.24 -19.28 -5.33
C ASP A 58 5.54 -20.68 -4.77
N ALA A 59 6.49 -21.40 -5.37
CA ALA A 59 7.01 -22.67 -4.85
C ALA A 59 7.65 -22.50 -3.46
N LEU A 60 8.48 -21.48 -3.28
CA LEU A 60 9.08 -21.16 -1.98
C LEU A 60 8.02 -20.84 -0.93
N SER A 61 6.96 -20.12 -1.32
CA SER A 61 5.85 -19.82 -0.42
C SER A 61 5.12 -21.09 0.00
N LEU A 62 4.82 -21.99 -0.95
CA LEU A 62 4.20 -23.29 -0.66
C LEU A 62 5.06 -24.13 0.29
N LYS A 63 6.38 -24.18 0.04
CA LYS A 63 7.36 -24.90 0.86
C LYS A 63 7.33 -24.47 2.33
N HIS A 64 7.05 -23.19 2.61
CA HIS A 64 7.00 -22.65 3.96
C HIS A 64 5.61 -22.68 4.61
N THR A 65 4.58 -23.26 3.98
CA THR A 65 3.24 -23.35 4.58
C THR A 65 3.12 -24.45 5.63
N SER A 66 3.82 -25.58 5.45
CA SER A 66 3.77 -26.72 6.37
C SER A 66 5.06 -27.54 6.30
N SER A 67 5.33 -28.36 7.34
CA SER A 67 6.45 -29.29 7.34
C SER A 67 6.37 -30.30 6.18
N TYR A 68 5.15 -30.75 5.83
CA TYR A 68 4.93 -31.66 4.71
C TYR A 68 5.40 -31.05 3.38
N PHE A 69 4.97 -29.83 3.06
CA PHE A 69 5.40 -29.16 1.83
C PHE A 69 6.88 -28.76 1.85
N TYR A 70 7.46 -28.54 3.03
CA TYR A 70 8.87 -28.22 3.16
C TYR A 70 9.78 -29.32 2.58
N TYR A 71 9.42 -30.59 2.80
CA TYR A 71 10.15 -31.74 2.28
C TYR A 71 9.70 -32.16 0.88
N LEU A 72 8.45 -31.90 0.51
CA LEU A 72 7.90 -32.30 -0.79
C LEU A 72 8.30 -31.35 -1.94
N VAL A 73 8.33 -30.04 -1.68
CA VAL A 73 8.50 -29.02 -2.72
C VAL A 73 9.98 -28.77 -2.99
N ASP A 74 10.39 -28.98 -4.24
CA ASP A 74 11.74 -28.67 -4.72
C ASP A 74 11.85 -27.20 -5.18
N THR A 75 12.78 -26.47 -4.58
CA THR A 75 13.15 -25.08 -4.90
C THR A 75 14.63 -25.02 -5.32
N GLY A 76 15.06 -26.00 -6.12
CA GLY A 76 16.41 -26.13 -6.61
C GLY A 76 16.90 -24.97 -7.50
N VAL A 77 18.18 -25.04 -7.89
CA VAL A 77 18.88 -24.02 -8.69
C VAL A 77 18.15 -23.74 -10.01
N ARG A 78 17.64 -24.77 -10.68
CA ARG A 78 16.96 -24.64 -11.98
C ARG A 78 15.79 -23.65 -11.90
N LEU A 79 14.94 -23.77 -10.89
CA LEU A 79 13.76 -22.93 -10.71
C LEU A 79 14.15 -21.46 -10.43
N LYS A 80 15.25 -21.25 -9.69
CA LYS A 80 15.80 -19.90 -9.44
C LYS A 80 16.33 -19.26 -10.71
N VAL A 81 17.07 -20.02 -11.51
CA VAL A 81 17.64 -19.55 -12.78
C VAL A 81 16.52 -19.22 -13.76
N GLU A 82 15.54 -20.11 -13.91
CA GLU A 82 14.38 -19.89 -14.77
C GLU A 82 13.64 -18.60 -14.39
N TRP A 83 13.38 -18.39 -13.10
CA TRP A 83 12.78 -17.16 -12.61
C TRP A 83 13.62 -15.90 -12.92
N LEU A 84 14.95 -15.96 -12.74
CA LEU A 84 15.83 -14.84 -13.10
C LEU A 84 15.87 -14.56 -14.61
N MET A 85 15.85 -15.62 -15.42
CA MET A 85 15.80 -15.51 -16.88
C MET A 85 14.49 -14.86 -17.32
N GLU A 86 13.35 -15.31 -16.79
CA GLU A 86 12.03 -14.74 -17.06
C GLU A 86 12.00 -13.25 -16.73
N ARG A 87 12.51 -12.86 -15.55
CA ARG A 87 12.61 -11.43 -15.17
C ARG A 87 13.44 -10.62 -16.15
N ARG A 88 14.55 -11.17 -16.64
CA ARG A 88 15.41 -10.50 -17.62
C ARG A 88 14.70 -10.37 -18.98
N MET A 89 13.98 -11.39 -19.42
CA MET A 89 13.19 -11.37 -20.66
C MET A 89 12.07 -10.32 -20.59
N LEU A 90 11.44 -10.17 -19.43
CA LEU A 90 10.41 -9.16 -19.19
C LEU A 90 10.99 -7.76 -18.93
N HIS A 91 12.31 -7.59 -19.02
CA HIS A 91 13.02 -6.33 -18.73
C HIS A 91 12.69 -5.74 -17.35
N LEU A 92 12.49 -6.61 -16.37
CA LEU A 92 12.27 -6.24 -14.97
C LEU A 92 13.61 -6.10 -14.24
N GLU A 93 13.58 -5.43 -13.09
CA GLU A 93 14.75 -5.34 -12.21
C GLU A 93 15.21 -6.73 -11.77
N CYS A 94 16.50 -7.00 -11.96
CA CYS A 94 17.16 -8.21 -11.49
C CYS A 94 17.97 -7.91 -10.22
N PRO A 95 18.25 -8.92 -9.37
CA PRO A 95 19.09 -8.72 -8.19
C PRO A 95 20.46 -8.17 -8.60
N ASN A 96 20.87 -7.03 -8.05
CA ASN A 96 22.15 -6.36 -8.35
C ASN A 96 23.26 -6.73 -7.35
N ASP A 97 23.07 -7.81 -6.60
CA ASP A 97 24.01 -8.23 -5.57
C ASP A 97 25.19 -8.97 -6.21
N ARG A 98 26.43 -8.53 -5.92
CA ARG A 98 27.67 -9.17 -6.41
C ARG A 98 27.85 -10.63 -5.97
N ARG A 99 26.98 -11.13 -5.08
CA ARG A 99 27.04 -12.47 -4.47
C ARG A 99 25.67 -13.16 -4.49
N CYS A 100 25.06 -13.28 -5.67
CA CYS A 100 23.87 -14.10 -5.84
C CYS A 100 24.24 -15.59 -5.80
N ASP A 101 24.07 -16.22 -4.64
CA ASP A 101 24.36 -17.65 -4.45
C ASP A 101 23.06 -18.46 -4.60
N LEU A 102 23.01 -19.27 -5.65
CA LEU A 102 21.85 -20.09 -6.03
C LEU A 102 21.72 -21.37 -5.18
N GLY A 103 22.76 -21.73 -4.42
CA GLY A 103 22.88 -23.04 -3.78
C GLY A 103 21.89 -23.33 -2.66
N SER A 104 21.30 -22.31 -2.03
CA SER A 104 20.21 -22.52 -1.06
C SER A 104 19.21 -21.37 -1.06
N ASP A 105 17.97 -21.62 -0.63
CA ASP A 105 16.94 -20.57 -0.57
C ASP A 105 17.34 -19.46 0.38
N LEU A 106 17.94 -19.81 1.53
CA LEU A 106 18.43 -18.84 2.51
C LEU A 106 19.48 -17.90 1.93
N ARG A 107 20.41 -18.42 1.11
CA ARG A 107 21.46 -17.62 0.49
C ARG A 107 20.94 -16.80 -0.69
N PHE A 108 20.05 -17.40 -1.48
CA PHE A 108 19.44 -16.74 -2.62
C PHE A 108 18.53 -15.58 -2.21
N CYS A 109 17.73 -15.75 -1.16
CA CYS A 109 16.82 -14.74 -0.64
C CYS A 109 17.52 -13.63 0.17
N ARG A 110 18.85 -13.45 0.05
CA ARG A 110 19.57 -12.32 0.66
C ARG A 110 19.54 -11.10 -0.27
N GLY A 111 19.78 -9.93 0.32
CA GLY A 111 19.91 -8.67 -0.42
C GLY A 111 18.59 -8.21 -1.03
N SER A 112 18.58 -8.03 -2.35
CA SER A 112 17.47 -7.42 -3.10
C SER A 112 16.32 -8.38 -3.44
N VAL A 113 16.53 -9.71 -3.39
CA VAL A 113 15.52 -10.72 -3.77
C VAL A 113 14.20 -10.61 -2.98
N PRO A 114 14.19 -10.44 -1.64
CA PRO A 114 12.95 -10.25 -0.88
C PRO A 114 12.14 -9.04 -1.35
N LEU A 115 12.82 -7.95 -1.71
CA LEU A 115 12.17 -6.74 -2.22
C LEU A 115 11.53 -6.99 -3.59
N LEU A 116 12.18 -7.74 -4.46
CA LEU A 116 11.60 -8.14 -5.76
C LEU A 116 10.37 -9.04 -5.57
N MET A 117 10.44 -10.00 -4.65
CA MET A 117 9.28 -10.84 -4.32
C MET A 117 8.13 -10.02 -3.75
N GLN A 118 8.41 -9.08 -2.85
CA GLN A 118 7.42 -8.16 -2.30
C GLN A 118 6.81 -7.29 -3.42
N ARG A 119 7.64 -6.76 -4.32
CA ARG A 119 7.20 -5.94 -5.45
C ARG A 119 6.27 -6.70 -6.39
N ARG A 120 6.56 -7.97 -6.65
CA ARG A 120 5.67 -8.88 -7.39
C ARG A 120 4.33 -9.06 -6.66
N ARG A 121 4.34 -9.40 -5.36
CA ARG A 121 3.10 -9.62 -4.56
C ARG A 121 2.22 -8.38 -4.46
N GLU A 122 2.83 -7.20 -4.40
CA GLU A 122 2.10 -5.93 -4.38
C GLU A 122 1.68 -5.46 -5.78
N HIS A 123 1.92 -6.27 -6.82
CA HIS A 123 1.61 -5.99 -8.22
C HIS A 123 2.27 -4.70 -8.76
N MET A 124 3.34 -4.22 -8.13
CA MET A 124 4.03 -2.99 -8.53
C MET A 124 4.72 -3.13 -9.90
N GLU A 125 5.15 -4.34 -10.26
CA GLU A 125 5.81 -4.61 -11.55
C GLU A 125 4.82 -4.68 -12.73
N CYS A 126 3.54 -4.93 -12.45
CA CYS A 126 2.48 -5.02 -13.47
C CYS A 126 2.20 -3.66 -14.16
N GLU A 127 2.65 -2.55 -13.57
CA GLU A 127 2.46 -1.19 -14.10
C GLU A 127 3.68 -0.67 -14.90
N SER A 128 4.76 -1.45 -14.95
CA SER A 128 6.03 -0.99 -15.51
C SER A 128 5.98 -0.71 -17.02
N ARG A 129 5.14 -1.43 -17.78
CA ARG A 129 4.99 -1.26 -19.24
C ARG A 129 3.56 -1.52 -19.72
N PRO A 130 3.09 -0.82 -20.77
CA PRO A 130 1.82 -1.16 -21.43
C PRO A 130 1.93 -2.56 -22.07
N GLY A 131 0.89 -3.39 -21.88
CA GLY A 131 0.80 -4.72 -22.49
C GLY A 131 1.41 -5.88 -21.67
N LEU A 132 2.08 -5.62 -20.55
CA LEU A 132 2.68 -6.68 -19.72
C LEU A 132 1.66 -7.52 -18.94
N GLY A 133 0.47 -6.95 -18.67
CA GLY A 133 -0.58 -7.61 -17.90
C GLY A 133 -0.23 -7.83 -16.43
N CYS A 134 -0.80 -8.88 -15.84
CA CYS A 134 -0.59 -9.27 -14.45
C CYS A 134 0.43 -10.40 -14.35
N LEU A 135 1.65 -10.09 -13.90
CA LEU A 135 2.73 -11.07 -13.71
C LEU A 135 2.50 -12.08 -12.57
N VAL A 136 1.55 -11.79 -11.67
CA VAL A 136 1.24 -12.67 -10.55
C VAL A 136 0.29 -13.78 -10.98
N TYR A 137 -0.74 -13.43 -11.74
CA TYR A 137 -1.80 -14.35 -12.15
C TYR A 137 -1.70 -14.79 -13.61
N GLY A 138 -0.75 -14.25 -14.38
CA GLY A 138 -0.61 -14.54 -15.81
C GLY A 138 -1.75 -14.00 -16.68
N THR A 139 -2.50 -13.00 -16.21
CA THR A 139 -3.65 -12.43 -16.94
C THR A 139 -3.24 -11.22 -17.78
N SER A 140 -3.99 -10.91 -18.84
CA SER A 140 -3.72 -9.72 -19.69
C SER A 140 -3.97 -8.38 -18.99
N VAL A 141 -4.79 -8.38 -17.92
CA VAL A 141 -5.12 -7.19 -17.14
C VAL A 141 -4.90 -7.47 -15.65
N CYS A 142 -4.29 -6.51 -14.95
CA CYS A 142 -4.13 -6.57 -13.49
C CYS A 142 -5.28 -5.83 -12.79
N SER A 143 -6.14 -6.56 -12.06
CA SER A 143 -7.22 -5.98 -11.26
C SER A 143 -6.70 -5.26 -10.01
N HIS A 144 -5.64 -5.79 -9.41
CA HIS A 144 -4.99 -5.25 -8.21
C HIS A 144 -4.04 -4.07 -8.51
N ARG A 145 -4.22 -3.44 -9.69
CA ARG A 145 -3.47 -2.29 -10.15
C ARG A 145 -3.57 -1.16 -9.12
N ARG A 146 -2.47 -0.90 -8.41
CA ARG A 146 -2.41 0.20 -7.45
C ARG A 146 -2.45 1.49 -8.24
N LYS A 147 -3.63 2.12 -8.31
CA LYS A 147 -3.77 3.52 -8.77
C LYS A 147 -3.02 4.43 -7.79
N ILE A 148 -1.70 4.52 -7.91
CA ILE A 148 -0.83 5.45 -7.16
C ILE A 148 -1.35 6.87 -7.40
N SER A 149 -1.84 7.14 -8.62
CA SER A 149 -2.60 8.34 -8.97
C SER A 149 -3.79 8.59 -8.04
N ALA A 150 -4.57 7.58 -7.66
CA ALA A 150 -5.71 7.73 -6.76
C ALA A 150 -5.32 7.97 -5.29
N ARG A 151 -4.13 7.53 -4.86
CA ARG A 151 -3.62 7.88 -3.51
C ARG A 151 -3.02 9.28 -3.52
N CYS A 152 -2.26 9.65 -4.55
CA CYS A 152 -1.72 10.99 -4.72
C CYS A 152 -2.83 12.03 -4.88
N GLN A 153 -3.87 11.74 -5.68
CA GLN A 153 -5.04 12.60 -5.83
C GLN A 153 -5.81 12.78 -4.52
N ARG A 154 -5.96 11.72 -3.70
CA ARG A 154 -6.57 11.83 -2.36
C ARG A 154 -5.73 12.65 -1.40
N TRP A 155 -4.40 12.49 -1.44
CA TRP A 155 -3.48 13.25 -0.61
C TRP A 155 -3.45 14.74 -1.02
N LEU A 156 -3.37 15.02 -2.32
CA LEU A 156 -3.42 16.36 -2.89
C LEU A 156 -4.76 17.05 -2.56
N ARG A 157 -5.91 16.36 -2.72
CA ARG A 157 -7.22 16.91 -2.33
C ARG A 157 -7.28 17.29 -0.85
N ARG A 158 -6.75 16.46 0.05
CA ARG A 158 -6.72 16.78 1.49
C ARG A 158 -5.85 17.98 1.81
N ARG A 159 -4.69 18.10 1.15
CA ARG A 159 -3.79 19.24 1.36
C ARG A 159 -4.41 20.53 0.83
N LEU A 160 -5.06 20.46 -0.34
CA LEU A 160 -5.73 21.60 -0.96
C LEU A 160 -6.92 22.09 -0.12
N THR A 161 -7.72 21.20 0.49
CA THR A 161 -8.80 21.61 1.41
C THR A 161 -8.32 22.28 2.69
N VAL A 162 -7.16 21.87 3.21
CA VAL A 162 -6.57 22.50 4.41
C VAL A 162 -6.11 23.92 4.07
N GLU A 163 -5.35 24.09 2.98
CA GLU A 163 -4.90 25.42 2.54
C GLU A 163 -6.07 26.34 2.19
N LEU A 164 -7.11 25.83 1.52
CA LEU A 164 -8.30 26.62 1.17
C LEU A 164 -9.05 27.12 2.42
N TRP A 165 -9.07 26.32 3.49
CA TRP A 165 -9.70 26.70 4.75
C TRP A 165 -8.95 27.83 5.46
N TRP A 166 -7.61 27.80 5.42
CA TRP A 166 -6.78 28.90 5.93
C TRP A 166 -6.94 30.19 5.12
N VAL A 167 -7.02 30.09 3.79
CA VAL A 167 -7.31 31.24 2.93
C VAL A 167 -8.68 31.83 3.25
N LEU A 168 -9.71 30.99 3.42
CA LEU A 168 -11.06 31.44 3.78
C LEU A 168 -11.09 32.15 5.15
N LEU A 169 -10.38 31.59 6.14
CA LEU A 169 -10.21 32.22 7.46
C LEU A 169 -9.51 33.58 7.38
N ALA A 170 -8.49 33.72 6.53
CA ALA A 170 -7.79 34.98 6.33
C ALA A 170 -8.62 36.03 5.56
N LEU A 171 -9.52 35.58 4.68
CA LEU A 171 -10.35 36.46 3.86
C LEU A 171 -11.55 37.04 4.65
N LEU A 172 -12.03 36.30 5.66
CA LEU A 172 -13.14 36.70 6.52
C LEU A 172 -12.97 38.10 7.18
N PRO A 173 -11.85 38.41 7.87
CA PRO A 173 -11.65 39.75 8.46
C PRO A 173 -11.50 40.84 7.39
N VAL A 174 -10.95 40.53 6.23
CA VAL A 174 -10.83 41.49 5.11
C VAL A 174 -12.21 41.88 4.60
N VAL A 175 -13.11 40.91 4.43
CA VAL A 175 -14.49 41.14 3.99
C VAL A 175 -15.28 41.90 5.06
N LEU A 176 -15.14 41.53 6.34
CA LEU A 176 -15.77 42.26 7.44
C LEU A 176 -15.30 43.71 7.51
N CYS A 177 -14.00 43.95 7.30
CA CYS A 177 -13.43 45.30 7.25
C CYS A 177 -13.96 46.09 6.04
N TRP A 178 -14.05 45.47 4.87
CA TRP A 178 -14.64 46.08 3.67
C TRP A 178 -16.11 46.46 3.86
N LEU A 179 -16.91 45.56 4.44
CA LEU A 179 -18.33 45.83 4.72
C LEU A 179 -18.49 46.98 5.71
N TRP A 180 -17.69 46.98 6.78
CA TRP A 180 -17.69 48.07 7.76
C TRP A 180 -17.30 49.42 7.13
N MET A 181 -16.26 49.45 6.29
CA MET A 181 -15.88 50.66 5.56
C MET A 181 -16.96 51.12 4.59
N GLY A 182 -17.68 50.19 3.94
CA GLY A 182 -18.84 50.50 3.10
C GLY A 182 -19.99 51.15 3.88
N ASP A 183 -20.32 50.61 5.06
CA ASP A 183 -21.35 51.17 5.94
C ASP A 183 -20.95 52.55 6.51
N VAL A 184 -19.68 52.74 6.87
CA VAL A 184 -19.16 54.03 7.32
C VAL A 184 -19.20 55.07 6.20
N VAL A 185 -18.84 54.70 4.97
CA VAL A 185 -18.94 55.60 3.80
C VAL A 185 -20.39 55.92 3.46
N ALA A 186 -21.33 54.99 3.65
CA ALA A 186 -22.76 55.22 3.48
C ALA A 186 -23.35 56.14 4.57
N TRP A 187 -22.74 56.17 5.76
CA TRP A 187 -23.15 57.02 6.89
C TRP A 187 -22.55 58.43 6.88
N ILE A 188 -21.55 58.74 6.04
CA ILE A 188 -21.10 60.12 5.86
C ILE A 188 -22.22 60.89 5.13
N PRO A 189 -22.93 61.82 5.80
CA PRO A 189 -23.93 62.62 5.13
C PRO A 189 -23.23 63.46 4.07
N ARG A 190 -23.81 63.56 2.87
CA ARG A 190 -23.43 64.55 1.84
C ARG A 190 -23.75 65.97 2.33
N GLY A 191 -23.04 66.44 3.35
CA GLY A 191 -23.36 67.67 4.06
C GLY A 191 -22.10 68.47 4.38
N ALA A 192 -21.33 68.85 3.37
CA ALA A 192 -20.49 70.07 3.38
C ALA A 192 -19.77 70.23 2.03
N ALA A 193 -20.53 70.34 0.94
CA ALA A 193 -20.01 70.81 -0.34
C ALA A 193 -20.95 71.88 -0.90
N ARG A 194 -20.80 73.13 -0.44
CA ARG A 194 -21.09 74.36 -1.22
C ARG A 194 -20.76 75.63 -0.42
N SER A 195 -19.63 76.23 -0.76
CA SER A 195 -19.55 77.67 -1.02
C SER A 195 -18.28 77.92 -1.84
N GLY A 196 -18.46 77.95 -3.17
CA GLY A 196 -17.44 78.41 -4.10
C GLY A 196 -17.26 79.94 -4.03
N PRO A 197 -16.25 80.47 -4.75
CA PRO A 197 -15.79 81.85 -4.64
C PRO A 197 -16.69 82.80 -5.45
N LEU A 198 -16.95 84.00 -4.95
CA LEU A 198 -17.53 85.09 -5.75
C LEU A 198 -16.72 86.38 -5.56
N ALA A 199 -16.34 86.90 -6.72
CA ALA A 199 -15.57 88.10 -6.99
C ALA A 199 -16.27 89.42 -6.57
N MET A 200 -15.44 90.47 -6.61
CA MET A 200 -15.75 91.86 -7.02
C MET A 200 -16.39 92.86 -6.02
N MET A 201 -15.62 93.91 -5.73
CA MET A 201 -15.92 95.37 -5.82
C MET A 201 -14.90 96.09 -4.91
N ARG A 202 -13.90 96.87 -5.36
CA ARG A 202 -13.90 98.10 -6.18
C ARG A 202 -14.82 99.18 -5.61
N GLY A 203 -14.26 100.18 -4.92
CA GLY A 203 -14.95 101.43 -4.60
C GLY A 203 -14.36 102.25 -3.46
N MET A 204 -13.64 103.32 -3.85
CA MET A 204 -13.29 104.57 -3.14
C MET A 204 -12.15 104.54 -2.11
#